data_AF-A0A1F8SME2-F1
#
_entry.id   AF-A0A1F8SME2-F1
#
_cell.length_a   1.000
_cell.length_b   1.000
_cell.length_c   1.000
_cell.angle_alpha   90.00
_cell.angle_beta   90.00
_cell.angle_gamma   90.00
#
_symmetry.space_group_name_H-M   'P 1'
#
loop_
_entity.id
_entity.type
_entity.pdbx_description
1 polymer ?
#
loop_
_entity_poly.entity_id
_entity_poly.type
_entity_poly.pdbx_seq_one_letter_code
_entity_poly.pdbx_strand_id
1 'polypeptide(L)'
;MVDLPKKKVGIVACSGEELAEGTVTRLAALRVLEQLRPNDTVTICLPLFLAGGEGDRAFARFYPTISVDGCELRCAARATEKYSNKPAASIMVRDVIEENKLDLPQGKRCLNAAGQQAVDITAERIANTVDELLGKKWNRKMGELIPLETIDEDQPEVTPEPIIATCACGSGIPIQNVSIAGKEITLAGLPLIFQQFFEAGKSPAEANISELIDIIKIYNPIAAEEEPVYRDSIRKAYKNYWFKEKDK
;
A
#
# COMPACT_ATOMS: atom_id res chain seq x y z
N MET A 1 3.53 -1.77 -23.33
CA MET A 1 4.04 -1.59 -21.95
C MET A 1 2.79 -1.33 -21.13
N VAL A 2 2.51 -2.10 -20.08
CA VAL A 2 1.41 -1.71 -19.17
C VAL A 2 2.05 -0.70 -18.24
N ASP A 3 1.77 0.58 -18.46
CA ASP A 3 2.18 1.63 -17.53
C ASP A 3 1.46 1.41 -16.22
N LEU A 4 2.23 1.05 -15.19
CA LEU A 4 1.69 0.92 -13.85
C LEU A 4 1.40 2.33 -13.33
N PRO A 5 0.25 2.57 -12.67
CA PRO A 5 -0.08 3.87 -12.12
C PRO A 5 1.03 4.38 -11.20
N LYS A 6 1.21 5.71 -11.14
CA LYS A 6 2.20 6.37 -10.28
C LYS A 6 2.16 5.76 -8.88
N LYS A 7 3.30 5.22 -8.43
CA LYS A 7 3.43 4.61 -7.12
C LYS A 7 3.15 5.68 -6.06
N LYS A 8 2.23 5.40 -5.16
CA LYS A 8 1.97 6.21 -3.97
C LYS A 8 2.30 5.43 -2.71
N VAL A 9 2.53 6.16 -1.63
CA VAL A 9 2.73 5.60 -0.29
C VAL A 9 1.48 5.83 0.57
N GLY A 10 0.98 4.77 1.17
CA GLY A 10 -0.13 4.84 2.13
C GLY A 10 0.36 5.25 3.50
N ILE A 11 -0.40 6.09 4.21
CA ILE A 11 -0.13 6.46 5.60
C ILE A 11 -1.35 6.03 6.43
N VAL A 12 -1.14 5.11 7.37
CA VAL A 12 -2.16 4.66 8.32
C VAL A 12 -1.82 5.27 9.67
N ALA A 13 -2.52 6.33 10.06
CA ALA A 13 -2.41 6.88 11.41
C ALA A 13 -3.32 6.12 12.38
N CYS A 14 -2.84 5.85 13.59
CA CYS A 14 -3.72 5.35 14.65
C CYS A 14 -4.77 6.41 15.01
N SER A 15 -5.98 5.98 15.37
CA SER A 15 -7.04 6.92 15.80
C SER A 15 -6.65 7.64 17.09
N GLY A 16 -6.15 6.88 18.08
CA GLY A 16 -5.54 7.38 19.30
C GLY A 16 -6.33 8.48 20.04
N GLU A 17 -7.66 8.47 19.92
CA GLU A 17 -8.54 9.58 20.34
C GLU A 17 -8.42 9.96 21.83
N GLU A 18 -7.96 9.01 22.65
CA GLU A 18 -7.81 9.20 24.09
C GLU A 18 -6.44 9.72 24.53
N LEU A 19 -5.49 9.90 23.61
CA LEU A 19 -4.09 10.24 23.90
C LEU A 19 -3.62 11.44 23.05
N ALA A 20 -2.75 12.27 23.61
CA ALA A 20 -2.17 13.40 22.88
C ALA A 20 -1.31 12.91 21.71
N GLU A 21 -0.55 11.83 21.90
CA GLU A 21 0.26 11.18 20.87
C GLU A 21 -0.61 10.66 19.70
N GLY A 22 -1.85 10.24 19.98
CA GLY A 22 -2.80 9.86 18.95
C GLY A 22 -3.34 11.02 18.12
N THR A 23 -3.34 12.23 18.67
CA THR A 23 -3.58 13.45 17.88
C THR A 23 -2.36 13.83 17.08
N VAL A 24 -1.16 13.63 17.63
CA VAL A 24 0.09 13.82 16.89
C VAL A 24 0.14 12.94 15.65
N THR A 25 -0.21 11.64 15.73
CA THR A 25 -0.23 10.75 14.55
C THR A 25 -1.12 11.29 13.43
N ARG A 26 -2.35 11.70 13.77
CA ARG A 26 -3.36 12.17 12.80
C ARG A 26 -2.96 13.50 12.16
N LEU A 27 -2.48 14.46 12.97
CA LEU A 27 -2.05 15.76 12.46
C LEU A 27 -0.76 15.67 11.64
N ALA A 28 0.18 14.80 12.03
CA ALA A 28 1.39 14.56 11.25
C ALA A 28 1.05 13.93 9.89
N ALA A 29 0.19 12.90 9.86
CA ALA A 29 -0.28 12.31 8.61
C ALA A 29 -1.00 13.33 7.72
N LEU A 30 -1.86 14.18 8.30
CA LEU A 30 -2.56 15.24 7.56
C LEU A 30 -1.57 16.26 6.97
N ARG A 31 -0.57 16.70 7.74
CA ARG A 31 0.46 17.64 7.28
C ARG A 31 1.25 17.07 6.10
N VAL A 32 1.58 15.78 6.13
CA VAL A 32 2.24 15.13 4.99
C VAL A 32 1.31 15.12 3.77
N LEU A 33 0.05 14.75 3.95
CA LEU A 33 -0.93 14.68 2.88
C LEU A 33 -1.22 16.03 2.22
N GLU A 34 -1.28 17.10 3.00
CA GLU A 34 -1.71 18.41 2.49
C GLU A 34 -0.55 19.31 2.08
N GLN A 35 0.62 19.15 2.69
CA GLN A 35 1.70 20.14 2.59
C GLN A 35 3.01 19.55 2.10
N LEU A 36 3.41 18.37 2.59
CA LEU A 36 4.74 17.83 2.27
C LEU A 36 4.75 16.98 1.00
N ARG A 37 3.83 16.03 0.85
CA ARG A 37 3.81 15.04 -0.26
C ARG A 37 2.38 14.80 -0.81
N PRO A 38 1.64 15.84 -1.22
CA PRO A 38 0.24 15.72 -1.61
C PRO A 38 -0.02 14.84 -2.83
N ASN A 39 0.95 14.75 -3.74
CA ASN A 39 0.81 13.96 -4.97
C ASN A 39 1.28 12.51 -4.80
N ASP A 40 2.08 12.24 -3.78
CA ASP A 40 2.80 10.98 -3.62
C ASP A 40 2.27 10.12 -2.46
N THR A 41 1.38 10.68 -1.65
CA THR A 41 0.81 10.01 -0.49
C THR A 41 -0.70 9.89 -0.54
N VAL A 42 -1.21 8.89 0.19
CA VAL A 42 -2.64 8.72 0.47
C VAL A 42 -2.81 8.37 1.93
N THR A 43 -3.90 8.80 2.54
CA THR A 43 -4.22 8.40 3.92
C THR A 43 -5.14 7.19 3.90
N ILE A 44 -4.93 6.30 4.86
CA ILE A 44 -5.78 5.15 5.11
C ILE A 44 -6.49 5.37 6.44
N CYS A 45 -7.82 5.34 6.39
CA CYS A 45 -8.66 5.50 7.57
C CYS A 45 -8.65 4.21 8.39
N LEU A 46 -7.89 4.17 9.49
CA LEU A 46 -7.80 2.97 10.34
C LEU A 46 -9.18 2.42 10.79
N PRO A 47 -10.15 3.24 11.23
CA PRO A 47 -11.49 2.74 11.55
C PRO A 47 -12.18 2.00 10.38
N LEU A 48 -12.15 2.58 9.18
CA LEU A 48 -12.74 1.97 7.98
C LEU A 48 -11.98 0.69 7.59
N PHE A 49 -10.66 0.74 7.66
CA PHE A 49 -9.78 -0.40 7.42
C PHE A 49 -10.10 -1.58 8.34
N LEU A 50 -10.31 -1.31 9.64
CA LEU A 50 -10.73 -2.31 10.63
C LEU A 50 -12.14 -2.85 10.34
N ALA A 51 -13.07 -1.98 9.91
CA ALA A 51 -14.46 -2.32 9.63
C ALA A 51 -14.69 -3.14 8.35
N GLY A 52 -13.67 -3.37 7.51
CA GLY A 52 -13.85 -4.09 6.25
C GLY A 52 -13.73 -3.23 5.00
N GLY A 53 -13.13 -2.03 5.09
CA GLY A 53 -12.87 -1.17 3.95
C GLY A 53 -11.92 -1.81 2.94
N GLU A 54 -12.45 -2.59 2.01
CA GLU A 54 -11.64 -3.37 1.06
C GLU A 54 -10.81 -2.49 0.11
N GLY A 55 -11.26 -1.26 -0.20
CA GLY A 55 -10.45 -0.31 -0.97
C GLY A 55 -9.12 0.04 -0.29
N ASP A 56 -9.17 0.35 1.02
CA ASP A 56 -7.99 0.70 1.78
C ASP A 56 -7.10 -0.53 2.06
N ARG A 57 -7.71 -1.69 2.33
CA ARG A 57 -6.99 -2.97 2.48
C ARG A 57 -6.28 -3.39 1.20
N ALA A 58 -6.95 -3.24 0.05
CA ALA A 58 -6.36 -3.48 -1.24
C ALA A 58 -5.16 -2.57 -1.47
N PHE A 59 -5.32 -1.27 -1.21
CA PHE A 59 -4.22 -0.32 -1.33
C PHE A 59 -3.02 -0.77 -0.50
N ALA A 60 -3.22 -1.06 0.79
CA ALA A 60 -2.14 -1.48 1.68
C ALA A 60 -1.52 -2.85 1.34
N ARG A 61 -2.20 -3.69 0.53
CA ARG A 61 -1.64 -4.94 0.02
C ARG A 61 -0.71 -4.70 -1.18
N PHE A 62 -1.01 -3.67 -1.96
CA PHE A 62 -0.38 -3.44 -3.26
C PHE A 62 0.67 -2.34 -3.26
N TYR A 63 0.52 -1.36 -2.37
CA TYR A 63 1.37 -0.20 -2.27
C TYR A 63 2.06 -0.13 -0.90
N PRO A 64 3.30 0.39 -0.85
CA PRO A 64 4.01 0.57 0.41
C PRO A 64 3.17 1.43 1.36
N THR A 65 3.08 0.99 2.61
CA THR A 65 2.23 1.63 3.62
C THR A 65 3.02 1.84 4.90
N ILE A 66 3.05 3.07 5.39
CA ILE A 66 3.66 3.49 6.64
C ILE A 66 2.57 3.47 7.72
N SER A 67 2.79 2.75 8.80
CA SER A 67 1.95 2.86 10.00
C SER A 67 2.53 3.87 10.98
N VAL A 68 1.68 4.75 11.52
CA VAL A 68 2.06 5.77 12.51
C VAL A 68 1.21 5.57 13.76
N ASP A 69 1.85 5.18 14.87
CA ASP A 69 1.19 4.76 16.11
C ASP A 69 1.59 5.65 17.29
N GLY A 70 0.61 6.01 18.13
CA GLY A 70 0.79 6.85 19.31
C GLY A 70 1.07 6.09 20.61
N CYS A 71 0.90 4.76 20.62
CA CYS A 71 1.09 3.92 21.81
C CYS A 71 1.44 2.47 21.45
N GLU A 72 1.90 1.71 22.45
CA GLU A 72 2.38 0.32 22.28
C GLU A 72 1.31 -0.69 21.84
N LEU A 73 0.03 -0.30 21.81
CA LEU A 73 -0.99 -1.15 21.21
C LEU A 73 -0.77 -1.35 19.71
N ARG A 74 -0.09 -0.39 19.04
CA ARG A 74 0.31 -0.42 17.63
C ARG A 74 -0.85 -0.78 16.70
N CYS A 75 -1.98 -0.13 16.91
CA CYS A 75 -3.23 -0.46 16.22
C CYS A 75 -3.09 -0.33 14.70
N ALA A 76 -2.41 0.71 14.20
CA ALA A 76 -2.21 0.91 12.77
C ALA A 76 -1.30 -0.16 12.18
N ALA A 77 -0.13 -0.41 12.80
CA ALA A 77 0.79 -1.44 12.32
C ALA A 77 0.15 -2.82 12.31
N ARG A 78 -0.47 -3.23 13.42
CA ARG A 78 -1.08 -4.56 13.58
C ARG A 78 -2.28 -4.76 12.67
N ALA A 79 -3.11 -3.74 12.46
CA ALA A 79 -4.23 -3.84 11.53
C ALA A 79 -3.71 -4.04 10.11
N THR A 80 -2.75 -3.21 9.69
CA THR A 80 -2.16 -3.27 8.34
C THR A 80 -1.58 -4.66 8.08
N GLU A 81 -0.77 -5.18 9.01
CA GLU A 81 -0.17 -6.52 8.88
C GLU A 81 -1.21 -7.64 8.87
N LYS A 82 -2.24 -7.55 9.72
CA LYS A 82 -3.27 -8.59 9.83
C LYS A 82 -4.17 -8.68 8.60
N TYR A 83 -4.56 -7.55 8.02
CA TYR A 83 -5.59 -7.51 6.96
C TYR A 83 -5.01 -7.28 5.55
N SER A 84 -3.77 -6.83 5.46
CA SER A 84 -3.10 -6.54 4.18
C SER A 84 -1.70 -7.18 4.13
N ASN A 85 -0.64 -6.38 4.30
CA ASN A 85 0.75 -6.81 4.32
C ASN A 85 1.45 -6.13 5.49
N LYS A 86 2.62 -6.62 5.87
CA LYS A 86 3.46 -5.94 6.87
C LYS A 86 3.71 -4.49 6.42
N PRO A 87 3.55 -3.48 7.29
CA PRO A 87 3.91 -2.10 6.97
C PRO A 87 5.33 -2.02 6.40
N ALA A 88 5.51 -1.16 5.40
CA ALA A 88 6.82 -0.89 4.81
C ALA A 88 7.72 -0.13 5.79
N ALA A 89 7.11 0.65 6.69
CA ALA A 89 7.76 1.24 7.85
C ALA A 89 6.73 1.44 8.97
N SER A 90 7.21 1.43 10.21
CA SER A 90 6.41 1.69 11.40
C SER A 90 7.06 2.80 12.22
N ILE A 91 6.30 3.87 12.48
CA ILE A 91 6.75 5.02 13.25
C ILE A 91 5.94 5.08 14.55
N MET A 92 6.64 5.06 15.68
CA MET A 92 6.05 5.31 16.99
C MET A 92 6.31 6.77 17.38
N VAL A 93 5.25 7.53 17.68
CA VAL A 93 5.38 8.93 18.09
C VAL A 93 6.19 9.07 19.38
N ARG A 94 6.12 8.09 20.28
CA ARG A 94 6.91 8.07 21.52
C ARG A 94 8.41 8.04 21.24
N ASP A 95 8.84 7.17 20.32
CA ASP A 95 10.24 7.10 19.89
C ASP A 95 10.69 8.44 19.31
N VAL A 96 9.85 9.11 18.51
CA VAL A 96 10.15 10.45 17.96
C VAL A 96 10.34 11.48 19.08
N ILE A 97 9.48 11.48 20.10
CA ILE A 97 9.56 12.38 21.26
C ILE A 97 10.86 12.14 22.04
N GLU A 98 11.17 10.87 22.33
CA GLU A 98 12.35 10.48 23.10
C GLU A 98 13.66 10.80 22.36
N GLU A 99 13.77 10.43 21.09
CA GLU A 99 14.96 10.66 20.27
C GLU A 99 15.26 12.16 20.08
N ASN A 100 14.21 12.99 20.01
CA ASN A 100 14.35 14.44 19.86
C ASN A 100 14.31 15.19 21.21
N LYS A 101 14.23 14.48 22.34
CA LYS A 101 14.19 15.03 23.69
C LYS A 101 13.11 16.11 23.86
N LEU A 102 11.93 15.87 23.30
CA LEU A 102 10.82 16.81 23.37
C LEU A 102 10.10 16.69 24.72
N ASP A 103 9.49 17.79 25.14
CA ASP A 103 8.51 17.75 26.22
C ASP A 103 7.29 16.90 25.81
N LEU A 104 6.59 16.36 26.81
CA LEU A 104 5.44 15.51 26.54
C LEU A 104 4.30 16.30 25.88
N PRO A 105 3.71 15.77 24.80
CA PRO A 105 2.54 16.36 24.19
C PRO A 105 1.37 16.31 25.17
N GLN A 106 0.60 17.40 25.23
CA GLN A 106 -0.60 17.49 26.05
C GLN A 106 -1.76 18.01 25.23
N GLY A 107 -2.97 17.62 25.63
CA GLY A 107 -4.21 17.99 24.97
C GLY A 107 -4.63 16.96 23.91
N LYS A 108 -5.91 16.59 23.94
CA LYS A 108 -6.47 15.63 22.98
C LYS A 108 -6.86 16.33 21.69
N ARG A 109 -7.73 17.35 21.77
CA ARG A 109 -8.22 18.07 20.57
C ARG A 109 -7.30 19.21 20.14
N CYS A 110 -6.69 19.90 21.11
CA CYS A 110 -5.79 21.02 20.87
C CYS A 110 -4.48 20.69 21.58
N LEU A 111 -3.41 20.48 20.80
CA LEU A 111 -2.10 20.19 21.34
C LEU A 111 -1.45 21.45 21.93
N ASN A 112 -0.67 21.26 22.98
CA ASN A 112 0.27 22.28 23.47
C ASN A 112 1.43 22.50 22.47
N ALA A 113 2.31 23.45 22.77
CA ALA A 113 3.48 23.75 21.91
C ALA A 113 4.36 22.52 21.68
N ALA A 114 4.61 21.72 22.72
CA ALA A 114 5.38 20.48 22.63
C ALA A 114 4.72 19.47 21.67
N GLY A 115 3.39 19.33 21.72
CA GLY A 115 2.65 18.48 20.80
C GLY A 115 2.69 18.96 19.36
N GLN A 116 2.65 20.28 19.13
CA GLN A 116 2.82 20.81 17.77
C GLN A 116 4.23 20.59 17.23
N GLN A 117 5.26 20.74 18.07
CA GLN A 117 6.62 20.39 17.68
C GLN A 117 6.76 18.90 17.36
N ALA A 118 6.11 18.02 18.14
CA ALA A 118 6.07 16.59 17.85
C ALA A 118 5.35 16.28 16.53
N VAL A 119 4.29 17.03 16.18
CA VAL A 119 3.62 16.92 14.87
C VAL A 119 4.58 17.23 13.73
N ASP A 120 5.31 18.35 13.82
CA ASP A 120 6.22 18.79 12.76
C ASP A 120 7.33 17.76 12.52
N ILE A 121 8.00 17.31 13.58
CA ILE A 121 9.09 16.34 13.48
C ILE A 121 8.58 14.97 13.00
N THR A 122 7.40 14.54 13.48
CA THR A 122 6.79 13.28 13.02
C THR A 122 6.42 13.37 11.54
N ALA A 123 5.87 14.49 11.08
CA ALA A 123 5.52 14.71 9.68
C ALA A 123 6.76 14.68 8.77
N GLU A 124 7.86 15.32 9.19
CA GLU A 124 9.13 15.26 8.46
C GLU A 124 9.67 13.84 8.39
N ARG A 125 9.63 13.08 9.49
CA ARG A 125 10.04 11.67 9.49
C ARG A 125 9.21 10.83 8.51
N ILE A 126 7.89 11.02 8.50
CA ILE A 126 7.01 10.34 7.55
C ILE A 126 7.38 10.74 6.11
N ALA A 127 7.56 12.03 5.83
CA ALA A 127 7.91 12.52 4.49
C ALA A 127 9.25 11.95 3.99
N ASN A 128 10.28 11.93 4.83
CA ASN A 128 11.56 11.31 4.48
C ASN A 128 11.41 9.81 4.19
N THR A 129 10.59 9.12 5.00
CA THR A 129 10.29 7.70 4.77
C THR A 129 9.54 7.48 3.45
N VAL A 130 8.63 8.38 3.09
CA VAL A 130 7.94 8.36 1.79
C VAL A 130 8.95 8.49 0.65
N ASP A 131 9.86 9.46 0.71
CA ASP A 131 10.88 9.67 -0.31
C ASP A 131 11.77 8.45 -0.48
N GLU A 132 12.20 7.85 0.63
CA GLU A 132 12.97 6.62 0.62
C GLU A 132 12.22 5.45 -0.03
N LEU A 133 10.92 5.33 0.23
CA LEU A 133 10.08 4.27 -0.33
C LEU A 133 9.77 4.45 -1.81
N LEU A 134 9.76 5.69 -2.31
CA LEU A 134 9.57 5.98 -3.73
C LEU A 134 10.87 5.85 -4.52
N GLY A 135 12.01 6.14 -3.89
CA GLY A 135 13.36 5.97 -4.45
C GLY A 135 13.96 4.56 -4.33
N LYS A 136 13.31 3.62 -3.62
CA LYS A 136 13.78 2.23 -3.43
C LYS A 136 12.69 1.22 -3.79
N LYS A 137 13.07 -0.02 -4.13
CA LYS A 137 12.10 -1.12 -4.32
C LYS A 137 11.74 -1.66 -2.93
N TRP A 138 10.48 -2.02 -2.69
CA TRP A 138 10.02 -2.54 -1.40
C TRP A 138 9.63 -4.02 -1.50
N ASN A 139 10.12 -4.86 -0.59
CA ASN A 139 9.75 -6.27 -0.48
C ASN A 139 8.43 -6.43 0.30
N ARG A 140 7.36 -6.74 -0.42
CA ARG A 140 5.99 -6.87 0.11
C ARG A 140 5.84 -7.99 1.15
N LYS A 141 6.70 -9.02 1.12
CA LYS A 141 6.57 -10.22 1.97
C LYS A 141 7.27 -10.06 3.32
N MET A 142 8.41 -9.38 3.33
CA MET A 142 9.22 -9.18 4.54
C MET A 142 9.06 -7.78 5.16
N GLY A 143 8.46 -6.84 4.44
CA GLY A 143 8.36 -5.44 4.86
C GLY A 143 9.71 -4.73 4.83
N GLU A 144 10.63 -5.14 3.94
CA GLU A 144 12.01 -4.66 3.90
C GLU A 144 12.31 -3.87 2.62
N LEU A 145 13.24 -2.93 2.70
CA LEU A 145 13.70 -2.10 1.58
C LEU A 145 14.73 -2.86 0.74
N ILE A 146 14.55 -2.88 -0.59
CA ILE A 146 15.49 -3.40 -1.59
C ILE A 146 16.19 -2.20 -2.25
N PRO A 147 17.53 -2.10 -2.18
CA PRO A 147 18.27 -1.08 -2.91
C PRO A 147 18.04 -1.21 -4.42
N LEU A 148 17.82 -0.08 -5.10
CA LEU A 148 17.73 -0.01 -6.55
C LEU A 148 19.03 0.61 -7.07
N GLU A 149 19.76 -0.13 -7.91
CA GLU A 149 20.79 0.46 -8.76
C GLU A 149 20.08 1.33 -9.81
N THR A 150 20.38 2.63 -9.76
CA THR A 150 20.10 3.74 -10.71
C THR A 150 18.90 3.59 -11.67
N ILE A 151 17.88 4.43 -11.49
CA ILE A 151 16.87 4.72 -12.52
C ILE A 151 17.11 6.14 -13.02
N ASP A 152 17.37 6.26 -14.33
CA ASP A 152 17.40 7.52 -15.08
C ASP A 152 16.02 8.21 -15.02
N GLU A 153 16.03 9.48 -14.60
CA GLU A 153 14.90 10.39 -14.66
C GLU A 153 14.72 10.89 -16.10
N ASP A 154 13.84 10.24 -16.86
CA ASP A 154 13.08 10.91 -17.93
C ASP A 154 12.04 9.94 -18.49
N GLN A 155 10.78 10.05 -18.07
CA GLN A 155 9.66 9.62 -18.91
C GLN A 155 8.47 10.59 -18.81
N PRO A 156 7.86 10.94 -19.96
CA PRO A 156 6.82 11.96 -20.06
C PRO A 156 5.49 11.46 -19.49
N GLU A 157 4.58 12.41 -19.18
CA GLU A 157 3.21 12.11 -18.77
C GLU A 157 2.49 11.25 -19.81
N VAL A 158 2.08 10.04 -19.43
CA VAL A 158 1.24 9.16 -20.26
C VAL A 158 -0.06 8.83 -19.51
N THR A 159 -1.16 8.88 -20.27
CA THR A 159 -2.55 8.64 -19.85
C THR A 159 -2.76 7.23 -19.28
N PRO A 160 -3.31 7.06 -18.06
CA PRO A 160 -3.56 5.73 -17.49
C PRO A 160 -4.80 5.06 -18.09
N GLU A 161 -4.73 3.73 -18.25
CA GLU A 161 -5.86 2.82 -18.53
C GLU A 161 -6.95 2.90 -17.42
N PRO A 162 -8.23 2.56 -17.72
CA PRO A 162 -9.37 2.93 -16.87
C PRO A 162 -9.41 2.18 -15.52
N ILE A 163 -9.46 2.91 -14.40
CA ILE A 163 -9.47 2.38 -13.03
C ILE A 163 -10.92 2.19 -12.55
N ILE A 164 -11.34 0.98 -12.14
CA ILE A 164 -12.73 0.71 -11.71
C ILE A 164 -12.90 0.72 -10.18
N ALA A 165 -11.85 0.38 -9.42
CA ALA A 165 -11.87 0.42 -7.95
C ALA A 165 -11.06 1.61 -7.42
N THR A 166 -11.68 2.79 -7.40
CA THR A 166 -11.11 4.01 -6.86
C THR A 166 -11.22 4.02 -5.33
N CYS A 167 -10.08 3.96 -4.64
CA CYS A 167 -9.99 4.58 -3.32
C CYS A 167 -10.35 6.08 -3.46
N ALA A 168 -10.87 6.73 -2.42
CA ALA A 168 -11.34 8.12 -2.46
C ALA A 168 -10.30 9.13 -3.01
N CYS A 169 -9.02 8.75 -3.05
CA CYS A 169 -7.90 9.52 -3.61
C CYS A 169 -7.61 9.28 -5.11
N GLY A 170 -8.41 8.49 -5.82
CA GLY A 170 -8.23 8.21 -7.26
C GLY A 170 -7.08 7.25 -7.61
N SER A 171 -6.31 6.79 -6.63
CA SER A 171 -5.09 5.96 -6.81
C SER A 171 -5.39 4.48 -7.07
N GLY A 172 -6.53 4.16 -7.69
CA GLY A 172 -7.17 2.85 -7.59
C GLY A 172 -6.34 1.63 -8.00
N ILE A 173 -6.91 0.46 -7.75
CA ILE A 173 -6.23 -0.82 -8.00
C ILE A 173 -5.96 -0.96 -9.51
N PRO A 174 -4.72 -1.25 -9.96
CA PRO A 174 -4.43 -1.44 -11.38
C PRO A 174 -5.29 -2.56 -11.96
N ILE A 175 -5.81 -2.38 -13.17
CA ILE A 175 -6.60 -3.39 -13.86
C ILE A 175 -5.81 -4.03 -15.00
N GLN A 176 -6.25 -5.21 -15.44
CA GLN A 176 -5.79 -5.80 -16.69
C GLN A 176 -6.94 -6.52 -17.37
N ASN A 177 -7.08 -6.35 -18.68
CA ASN A 177 -8.00 -7.14 -19.48
C ASN A 177 -7.40 -8.52 -19.78
N VAL A 178 -8.20 -9.56 -19.55
CA VAL A 178 -7.87 -10.95 -19.87
C VAL A 178 -9.00 -11.54 -20.71
N SER A 179 -8.64 -12.19 -21.81
CA SER A 179 -9.60 -12.96 -22.60
C SER A 179 -9.95 -14.26 -21.89
N ILE A 180 -11.19 -14.39 -21.41
CA ILE A 180 -11.72 -15.56 -20.71
C ILE A 180 -12.96 -16.05 -21.48
N ALA A 181 -12.94 -17.31 -21.93
CA ALA A 181 -13.99 -17.88 -22.80
C ALA A 181 -14.34 -17.04 -24.05
N GLY A 182 -13.35 -16.34 -24.63
CA GLY A 182 -13.55 -15.46 -25.79
C GLY A 182 -14.23 -14.13 -25.48
N LYS A 183 -14.49 -13.82 -24.20
CA LYS A 183 -14.91 -12.50 -23.73
C LYS A 183 -13.73 -11.78 -23.10
N GLU A 184 -13.64 -10.48 -23.33
CA GLU A 184 -12.66 -9.64 -22.66
C GLU A 184 -13.19 -9.27 -21.27
N ILE A 185 -12.48 -9.70 -20.23
CA ILE A 185 -12.85 -9.49 -18.83
C ILE A 185 -11.77 -8.64 -18.16
N THR A 186 -12.20 -7.55 -17.53
CA THR A 186 -11.31 -6.67 -16.75
C THR A 186 -11.15 -7.22 -15.34
N LEU A 187 -9.91 -7.52 -14.95
CA LEU A 187 -9.57 -8.00 -13.60
C LEU A 187 -8.76 -6.95 -12.83
N ALA A 188 -9.23 -6.61 -11.64
CA ALA A 188 -8.53 -5.73 -10.72
C ALA A 188 -7.38 -6.46 -10.01
N GLY A 189 -6.26 -5.76 -9.84
CA GLY A 189 -5.06 -6.20 -9.12
C GLY A 189 -4.15 -7.12 -9.92
N LEU A 190 -4.58 -7.61 -11.08
CA LEU A 190 -3.87 -8.66 -11.81
C LEU A 190 -2.38 -8.35 -12.10
N PRO A 191 -2.02 -7.14 -12.58
CA PRO A 191 -0.61 -6.80 -12.83
C PRO A 191 0.25 -6.91 -11.57
N LEU A 192 -0.27 -6.43 -10.44
CA LEU A 192 0.46 -6.40 -9.18
C LEU A 192 0.53 -7.77 -8.52
N ILE A 193 -0.52 -8.57 -8.65
CA ILE A 193 -0.54 -9.95 -8.17
C ILE A 193 0.47 -10.78 -8.98
N PHE A 194 0.54 -10.63 -10.30
CA PHE A 194 1.53 -11.33 -11.13
C PHE A 194 2.96 -10.95 -10.75
N GLN A 195 3.22 -9.65 -10.61
CA GLN A 195 4.52 -9.17 -10.13
C GLN A 195 4.89 -9.76 -8.77
N GLN A 196 3.95 -9.77 -7.82
CA GLN A 196 4.16 -10.33 -6.49
C GLN A 196 4.52 -11.82 -6.53
N PHE A 197 3.83 -12.61 -7.35
CA PHE A 197 4.14 -14.02 -7.49
C PHE A 197 5.50 -14.24 -8.16
N PHE A 198 5.85 -13.42 -9.15
CA PHE A 198 7.14 -13.47 -9.82
C PHE A 198 8.30 -13.16 -8.86
N GLU A 199 8.22 -12.04 -8.15
CA GLU A 199 9.24 -11.63 -7.16
C GLU A 199 9.37 -12.64 -6.00
N ALA A 200 8.29 -13.35 -5.67
CA ALA A 200 8.29 -14.43 -4.69
C ALA A 200 8.84 -15.77 -5.22
N GLY A 201 9.29 -15.84 -6.48
CA GLY A 201 9.81 -17.06 -7.10
C GLY A 201 8.73 -18.12 -7.37
N LYS A 202 7.45 -17.75 -7.35
CA LYS A 202 6.33 -18.67 -7.53
C LYS A 202 6.09 -18.95 -9.01
N SER A 203 6.73 -19.98 -9.53
CA SER A 203 6.56 -20.42 -10.92
C SER A 203 5.09 -20.73 -11.26
N PRO A 204 4.69 -20.75 -12.54
CA PRO A 204 3.31 -21.07 -12.98
C PRO A 204 2.97 -22.56 -12.85
N ALA A 205 3.34 -23.18 -11.73
CA ALA A 205 2.98 -24.54 -11.33
C ALA A 205 1.58 -24.56 -10.68
N GLU A 206 0.89 -25.70 -10.77
CA GLU A 206 -0.51 -25.86 -10.35
C GLU A 206 -0.81 -25.38 -8.92
N ALA A 207 0.09 -25.64 -7.97
CA ALA A 207 -0.06 -25.19 -6.58
C ALA A 207 -0.08 -23.66 -6.45
N ASN A 208 0.84 -22.97 -7.15
CA ASN A 208 0.91 -21.51 -7.15
C ASN A 208 -0.28 -20.89 -7.91
N ILE A 209 -0.77 -21.55 -8.96
CA ILE A 209 -1.97 -21.07 -9.67
C ILE A 209 -3.22 -21.14 -8.79
N SER A 210 -3.35 -22.15 -7.94
CA SER A 210 -4.47 -22.22 -6.99
C SER A 210 -4.47 -21.02 -6.05
N GLU A 211 -3.32 -20.75 -5.42
CA GLU A 211 -3.16 -19.59 -4.53
C GLU A 211 -3.37 -18.26 -5.26
N LEU A 212 -2.91 -18.16 -6.51
CA LEU A 212 -3.09 -16.98 -7.36
C LEU A 212 -4.58 -16.69 -7.58
N ILE A 213 -5.39 -17.72 -7.85
CA ILE A 213 -6.83 -17.59 -8.05
C ILE A 213 -7.53 -17.16 -6.75
N ASP A 214 -7.13 -17.72 -5.61
CA ASP A 214 -7.70 -17.34 -4.31
C ASP A 214 -7.47 -15.85 -4.01
N ILE A 215 -6.29 -15.31 -4.35
CA ILE A 215 -6.00 -13.88 -4.19
C ILE A 215 -6.79 -13.02 -5.19
N ILE A 216 -6.92 -13.46 -6.45
CA ILE A 216 -7.68 -12.72 -7.48
C ILE A 216 -9.15 -12.60 -7.10
N LYS A 217 -9.74 -13.67 -6.53
CA LYS A 217 -11.14 -13.70 -6.08
C LYS A 217 -11.47 -12.69 -4.99
N ILE A 218 -10.47 -12.23 -4.22
CA ILE A 218 -10.67 -11.19 -3.20
C ILE A 218 -11.18 -9.89 -3.84
N TYR A 219 -10.75 -9.59 -5.06
CA TYR A 219 -11.06 -8.34 -5.75
C TYR A 219 -12.01 -8.52 -6.94
N ASN A 220 -12.17 -9.74 -7.42
CA ASN A 220 -12.92 -10.07 -8.62
C ASN A 220 -13.90 -11.18 -8.25
N PRO A 221 -15.19 -10.87 -8.02
CA PRO A 221 -16.20 -11.89 -7.75
C PRO A 221 -16.25 -12.87 -8.93
N ILE A 222 -15.94 -14.14 -8.68
CA ILE A 222 -15.98 -15.22 -9.67
C ILE A 222 -16.93 -16.28 -9.13
N ALA A 223 -17.95 -16.61 -9.92
CA ALA A 223 -18.89 -17.68 -9.56
C ALA A 223 -18.16 -19.04 -9.59
N ALA A 224 -18.56 -19.97 -8.72
CA ALA A 224 -17.87 -21.26 -8.55
C ALA A 224 -17.87 -22.09 -9.85
N GLU A 225 -18.93 -21.97 -10.64
CA GLU A 225 -19.10 -22.58 -11.95
C GLU A 225 -18.18 -22.00 -13.04
N GLU A 226 -17.74 -20.75 -12.90
CA GLU A 226 -16.87 -20.07 -13.87
C GLU A 226 -15.38 -20.23 -13.52
N GLU A 227 -15.08 -20.56 -12.26
CA GLU A 227 -13.72 -20.65 -11.75
C GLU A 227 -12.77 -21.52 -12.60
N PRO A 228 -13.15 -22.73 -13.09
CA PRO A 228 -12.25 -23.52 -13.93
C PRO A 228 -11.79 -22.78 -15.19
N VAL A 229 -12.68 -21.99 -15.79
CA VAL A 229 -12.43 -21.24 -17.03
C VAL A 229 -11.52 -20.04 -16.76
N TYR A 230 -11.74 -19.35 -15.63
CA TYR A 230 -10.88 -18.27 -15.16
C TYR A 230 -9.48 -18.81 -14.84
N ARG A 231 -9.41 -19.95 -14.15
CA ARG A 231 -8.15 -20.60 -13.76
C ARG A 231 -7.25 -20.89 -14.95
N ASP A 232 -7.78 -21.46 -16.02
CA ASP A 232 -7.00 -21.75 -17.22
C ASP A 232 -6.51 -20.48 -17.93
N SER A 233 -7.37 -19.48 -18.04
CA SER A 233 -7.07 -18.21 -18.70
C SER A 233 -6.01 -17.40 -17.92
N ILE A 234 -6.17 -17.32 -16.60
CA ILE A 234 -5.22 -16.64 -15.70
C ILE A 234 -3.90 -17.39 -15.66
N ARG A 235 -3.89 -18.73 -15.62
CA ARG A 235 -2.66 -19.54 -15.70
C ARG A 235 -1.88 -19.23 -16.96
N LYS A 236 -2.56 -19.15 -18.11
CA LYS A 236 -1.91 -18.80 -19.39
C LYS A 236 -1.34 -17.38 -19.35
N ALA A 237 -2.10 -16.41 -18.85
CA ALA A 237 -1.66 -15.03 -18.72
C ALA A 237 -0.43 -14.91 -17.78
N TYR A 238 -0.47 -15.56 -16.61
CA TYR A 238 0.65 -15.55 -15.66
C TYR A 238 1.88 -16.27 -16.21
N LYS A 239 1.70 -17.39 -16.92
CA LYS A 239 2.80 -18.09 -17.59
C LYS A 239 3.51 -17.17 -18.60
N ASN A 240 2.74 -16.45 -19.41
CA ASN A 240 3.31 -15.49 -20.37
C ASN A 240 4.08 -14.37 -19.66
N TYR A 241 3.52 -13.81 -18.58
CA TYR A 241 4.19 -12.81 -17.76
C TYR A 241 5.51 -13.35 -17.18
N TRP A 242 5.48 -14.54 -16.56
CA TRP A 242 6.62 -15.17 -15.91
C TRP A 242 7.81 -15.38 -16.85
N PHE A 243 7.59 -15.96 -18.03
CA PHE A 243 8.69 -16.18 -18.99
C PHE A 243 9.21 -14.87 -19.57
N LYS A 244 8.30 -13.93 -19.86
CA LYS A 244 8.69 -12.59 -20.34
C LYS A 244 9.57 -11.83 -19.36
N GLU A 245 9.31 -11.91 -18.05
CA GLU A 245 10.15 -11.27 -17.03
C GLU A 245 11.41 -12.06 -16.70
N LYS A 246 11.41 -13.39 -16.89
CA LYS A 246 12.60 -14.24 -16.67
C LYS A 246 13.66 -14.08 -17.76
N ASP A 247 13.23 -13.78 -18.99
CA ASP A 247 14.11 -13.62 -20.15
C ASP A 247 14.70 -12.19 -20.28
N LYS A 248 14.45 -11.33 -19.29
CA LYS A 248 15.03 -9.98 -19.16
C LYS A 248 16.20 -9.98 -18.19
#